data_AF-A0A7C9RZ27-F1
#
_entry.id   AF-A0A7C9RZ27-F1
#
_cell.length_a   1.000
_cell.length_b   1.000
_cell.length_c   1.000
_cell.angle_alpha   90.00
_cell.angle_beta   90.00
_cell.angle_gamma   90.00
#
_symmetry.space_group_name_H-M   'P 1'
#
loop_
_entity.id
_entity.type
_entity.pdbx_description
1 polymer ?
#
loop_
_entity_poly.entity_id
_entity_poly.type
_entity_poly.pdbx_seq_one_letter_code
_entity_poly.pdbx_strand_id
1 'polypeptide(L)' 'MRYQFDFTTENGAPVFSVDRKTWVRDHYLVPFQDPGVDRRLVTAQAVALDALRSR' A
#
# COMPACT_ATOMS: atom_id res chain seq x y z
N MET A 1 1.81 -12.41 10.67
CA MET A 1 1.03 -11.17 10.92
C MET A 1 0.63 -10.59 9.58
N ARG A 2 -0.64 -10.23 9.42
CA ARG A 2 -1.16 -9.54 8.22
C ARG A 2 -0.90 -8.05 8.43
N TYR A 3 -0.17 -7.42 7.53
CA TYR A 3 0.11 -5.97 7.60
C TYR A 3 -0.80 -5.27 6.59
N GLN A 4 -1.45 -4.22 7.06
CA GLN A 4 -2.32 -3.33 6.30
C GLN A 4 -1.85 -1.91 6.57
N PHE A 5 -1.61 -1.16 5.51
CA PHE A 5 -1.34 0.28 5.58
C PHE A 5 -2.45 1.00 4.84
N ASP A 6 -3.06 1.98 5.48
CA ASP A 6 -4.11 2.81 4.88
C ASP A 6 -3.57 4.23 4.68
N PHE A 7 -3.72 4.75 3.47
CA PHE A 7 -3.33 6.10 3.12
C PHE A 7 -4.58 6.93 2.91
N THR A 8 -4.69 8.02 3.66
CA THR A 8 -5.81 8.96 3.58
C THR A 8 -5.31 10.35 3.22
N THR A 9 -6.18 11.13 2.58
CA THR A 9 -6.00 12.58 2.45
C THR A 9 -6.04 13.25 3.82
N GLU A 10 -5.63 14.52 3.90
CA GLU A 10 -5.73 15.33 5.12
C GLU A 10 -7.17 15.38 5.67
N ASN A 11 -8.17 15.32 4.78
CA ASN A 11 -9.59 15.32 5.12
C ASN A 11 -10.11 13.92 5.52
N GLY A 12 -9.25 12.91 5.59
CA GLY A 12 -9.59 11.54 5.98
C GLY A 12 -10.17 10.66 4.87
N ALA A 13 -10.29 11.16 3.64
CA ALA A 13 -10.75 10.34 2.51
C ALA A 13 -9.68 9.30 2.12
N PRO A 14 -10.04 8.01 1.93
CA PRO A 14 -9.08 6.96 1.56
C PRO A 14 -8.57 7.13 0.13
N VAL A 15 -7.27 6.97 -0.06
CA VAL A 15 -6.58 7.10 -1.36
C VAL A 15 -6.20 5.73 -1.90
N PHE A 16 -5.44 4.97 -1.11
CA PHE A 16 -5.04 3.60 -1.40
C PHE A 16 -4.70 2.85 -0.11
N SER A 17 -4.66 1.52 -0.16
CA SER A 17 -4.17 0.68 0.94
C SER A 17 -3.12 -0.30 0.44
N VAL A 18 -2.28 -0.84 1.33
CA VAL A 18 -1.30 -1.89 1.00
C VAL A 18 -1.55 -3.10 1.90
N ASP A 19 -1.97 -4.20 1.31
CA ASP A 19 -2.30 -5.45 2.00
C ASP A 19 -1.36 -6.57 1.56
N ARG A 20 -0.68 -7.21 2.52
CA ARG A 20 0.08 -8.44 2.24
C ARG A 20 -0.88 -9.64 2.17
N LYS A 21 -0.98 -10.27 1.01
CA LYS A 21 -1.95 -11.34 0.74
C LYS A 21 -1.45 -12.73 1.08
N THR A 22 -0.16 -13.03 0.82
CA THR A 22 0.41 -14.37 1.06
C THR A 22 1.78 -14.32 1.73
N TRP A 23 2.17 -15.45 2.33
CA TRP A 23 3.43 -15.60 3.06
C TRP A 23 4.51 -16.32 2.23
N VAL A 24 4.10 -17.16 1.28
CA VAL A 24 5.01 -18.01 0.46
C VAL A 24 5.72 -17.20 -0.65
N ARG A 25 5.20 -16.01 -1.00
CA ARG A 25 5.83 -15.02 -1.91
C ARG A 25 5.44 -13.61 -1.49
N ASP A 26 6.24 -12.61 -1.85
CA ASP A 26 5.89 -11.21 -1.66
C ASP A 26 4.77 -10.82 -2.64
N HIS A 27 3.53 -11.01 -2.18
CA HIS A 27 2.32 -10.70 -2.93
C HIS A 27 1.53 -9.64 -2.16
N TYR A 28 1.52 -8.44 -2.72
CA TYR A 28 0.81 -7.29 -2.18
C TYR A 28 -0.41 -6.96 -3.04
N LEU A 29 -1.54 -6.72 -2.38
CA LEU A 29 -2.73 -6.15 -2.99
C LEU A 29 -2.74 -4.65 -2.66
N VAL A 30 -2.83 -3.82 -3.69
CA VAL A 30 -2.88 -2.37 -3.54
C VAL A 30 -4.17 -1.86 -4.18
N PRO A 31 -5.29 -1.83 -3.44
CA PRO A 31 -6.51 -1.20 -3.92
C PRO A 31 -6.33 0.31 -4.05
N PHE A 32 -6.87 0.88 -5.12
CA PHE A 32 -6.90 2.32 -5.39
C PHE A 32 -8.35 2.80 -5.23
N GLN A 33 -8.57 3.71 -4.30
CA GLN A 33 -9.88 4.31 -4.03
C GLN A 33 -10.00 5.66 -4.74
N ASP A 34 -8.90 6.41 -4.82
CA ASP A 34 -8.83 7.66 -5.56
C ASP A 34 -8.28 7.41 -6.99
N PRO A 35 -9.05 7.68 -8.05
CA PRO A 35 -8.57 7.53 -9.43
C PRO A 35 -7.54 8.60 -9.86
N GLY A 36 -7.42 9.70 -9.11
CA GLY A 36 -6.48 10.78 -9.37
C GLY A 36 -5.05 10.51 -8.88
N VAL A 37 -4.83 9.44 -8.11
CA VAL A 37 -3.52 9.12 -7.57
C VAL A 37 -2.59 8.51 -8.63
N ASP A 38 -1.34 8.96 -8.67
CA ASP A 38 -0.34 8.37 -9.56
C ASP A 38 0.01 6.94 -9.11
N ARG A 39 -0.23 5.97 -10.00
CA ARG A 39 0.01 4.55 -9.76
C ARG A 39 1.49 4.22 -9.52
N ARG A 40 2.40 4.97 -10.13
CA ARG A 40 3.85 4.81 -9.95
C ARG A 40 4.26 5.27 -8.56
N LEU A 41 3.71 6.39 -8.10
CA LEU A 41 3.93 6.89 -6.74
C LEU A 41 3.48 5.86 -5.70
N VAL A 42 2.27 5.34 -5.86
CA VAL A 42 1.71 4.31 -4.97
C VAL A 42 2.58 3.05 -4.95
N THR A 43 3.04 2.60 -6.12
CA THR A 43 3.91 1.41 -6.22
C THR A 43 5.24 1.65 -5.51
N ALA A 44 5.86 2.82 -5.69
CA ALA A 44 7.11 3.17 -5.02
C ALA A 44 6.93 3.22 -3.49
N GLN A 45 5.81 3.77 -3.00
CA GLN A 45 5.49 3.77 -1.56
C GLN A 45 5.30 2.36 -1.00
N ALA A 46 4.60 1.48 -1.72
CA ALA A 46 4.44 0.09 -1.30
C ALA A 46 5.80 -0.64 -1.16
N VAL A 47 6.72 -0.43 -2.11
CA VAL A 47 8.09 -0.98 -2.03
C VAL A 47 8.88 -0.37 -0.87
N ALA A 48 8.77 0.95 -0.65
CA ALA A 48 9.45 1.61 0.47
C ALA A 48 8.95 1.09 1.83
N LEU A 49 7.65 0.84 1.97
CA LEU A 49 7.07 0.23 3.17
C LEU A 49 7.57 -1.19 3.41
N ASP A 50 7.69 -2.00 2.35
CA ASP A 50 8.26 -3.35 2.43
C ASP A 50 9.72 -3.29 2.88
N ALA A 51 10.52 -2.40 2.30
CA ALA A 51 11.92 -2.21 2.69
C ALA A 51 12.08 -1.70 4.14
N LEU A 52 11.25 -0.75 4.57
CA LEU A 52 11.30 -0.18 5.92
C LEU A 52 10.96 -1.21 7.01
N ARG A 53 10.09 -2.18 6.69
CA ARG A 53 9.70 -3.24 7.64
C ARG A 53 10.82 -4.25 7.92
N SER A 54 11.96 -4.15 7.22
CA SER A 54 13.17 -4.97 7.40
C SER A 54 12.84 -6.46 7.55
N ARG A 55 12.80 -7.15 6.39
CA ARG A 55 12.49 -8.57 6.21
C ARG A 55 12.86 -9.50 7.36
#